data_AF-A0AAU9EGU8-F1
#
_entry.id   AF-A0AAU9EGU8-F1
#
_cell.length_a   1.000
_cell.length_b   1.000
_cell.length_c   1.000
_cell.angle_alpha   90.00
_cell.angle_beta   90.00
_cell.angle_gamma   90.00
#
_symmetry.space_group_name_H-M   'P 1'
#
loop_
_entity.id
_entity.type
_entity.pdbx_description
1 polymer ?
#
loop_
_entity_poly.entity_id
_entity_poly.type
_entity_poly.pdbx_seq_one_letter_code
_entity_poly.pdbx_strand_id
1 'polypeptide(L)'
;MFGIILRILALAFTIALVGAWGIIKDQNKNSELLNVIYNKVEKKIIKLLKKNGKMSFKELKYEIDGVKGSLFWSKKKIKVTDSKVFTKAVLDKLLKENLIVKESKGKNEYYNLRSVNNV
;
A
#
# COMPACT_ATOMS: atom_id res chain seq x y z
N MET A 1 -54.61 0.01 9.17
CA MET A 1 -53.77 0.72 8.18
C MET A 1 -52.48 1.28 8.81
N PHE A 2 -52.52 1.98 9.95
CA PHE A 2 -51.34 2.60 10.59
C PHE A 2 -50.20 1.63 10.97
N GLY A 3 -50.52 0.43 11.48
CA GLY A 3 -49.49 -0.56 11.86
C GLY A 3 -48.68 -1.13 10.68
N ILE A 4 -49.24 -1.13 9.46
CA ILE A 4 -48.53 -1.56 8.26
C ILE A 4 -47.52 -0.49 7.83
N ILE A 5 -47.93 0.78 7.90
CA ILE A 5 -47.07 1.93 7.59
C ILE A 5 -45.86 1.95 8.54
N LEU A 6 -46.08 1.73 9.83
CA LEU A 6 -45.00 1.71 10.82
C LEU A 6 -43.99 0.56 10.58
N ARG A 7 -44.48 -0.62 10.17
CA ARG A 7 -43.63 -1.77 9.82
C ARG A 7 -42.77 -1.51 8.58
N ILE A 8 -43.34 -0.87 7.57
CA ILE A 8 -42.60 -0.50 6.35
C ILE A 8 -41.53 0.54 6.68
N LEU A 9 -41.85 1.53 7.54
CA LEU A 9 -40.88 2.53 7.99
C LEU A 9 -39.71 1.90 8.75
N ALA A 10 -40.00 0.98 9.68
CA ALA A 10 -38.97 0.28 10.44
C ALA A 10 -38.07 -0.57 9.53
N LEU A 11 -38.64 -1.25 8.53
CA LEU A 11 -37.89 -2.04 7.56
C LEU A 11 -36.97 -1.16 6.69
N ALA A 12 -37.47 -0.02 6.22
CA ALA A 12 -36.65 0.93 5.46
C ALA A 12 -35.47 1.46 6.28
N PHE A 13 -35.71 1.75 7.56
CA PHE A 13 -34.68 2.23 8.48
C PHE A 13 -33.56 1.21 8.70
N THR A 14 -33.91 -0.07 8.89
CA THR A 14 -32.89 -1.12 9.06
C THR A 14 -32.04 -1.32 7.80
N ILE A 15 -32.66 -1.31 6.62
CA ILE A 15 -31.95 -1.43 5.33
C ILE A 15 -31.00 -0.23 5.15
N ALA A 16 -31.43 0.98 5.49
CA ALA A 16 -30.62 2.18 5.40
C ALA A 16 -29.37 2.11 6.31
N LEU A 17 -29.53 1.65 7.56
CA LEU A 17 -28.41 1.49 8.50
C LEU A 17 -27.39 0.46 8.01
N VAL A 18 -27.86 -0.70 7.53
CA VAL A 18 -26.97 -1.75 6.99
C VAL A 18 -26.27 -1.27 5.72
N GLY A 19 -26.99 -0.57 4.83
CA GLY A 19 -26.43 0.00 3.61
C GLY A 19 -25.34 1.05 3.90
N ALA A 20 -25.61 1.98 4.82
CA ALA A 20 -24.65 3.01 5.22
C ALA A 20 -23.36 2.40 5.81
N TRP A 21 -23.49 1.40 6.68
CA TRP A 21 -22.34 0.67 7.22
C TRP A 21 -21.54 -0.04 6.11
N GLY A 22 -22.24 -0.71 5.19
CA GLY A 22 -21.63 -1.41 4.07
C GLY A 22 -20.78 -0.47 3.20
N ILE A 23 -21.28 0.72 2.89
CA ILE A 23 -20.60 1.73 2.07
C ILE A 23 -19.34 2.28 2.77
N ILE A 24 -19.41 2.56 4.07
CA ILE A 24 -18.24 3.03 4.84
C ILE A 24 -17.16 1.94 4.89
N LYS A 25 -17.56 0.68 5.08
CA LYS A 25 -16.63 -0.45 5.13
C LYS A 25 -16.00 -0.74 3.76
N ASP A 26 -16.75 -0.60 2.67
CA ASP A 26 -16.23 -0.82 1.31
C ASP A 26 -15.21 0.23 0.88
N GLN A 27 -15.39 1.49 1.29
CA GLN A 27 -14.43 2.57 1.03
C GLN A 27 -13.05 2.29 1.68
N ASN A 28 -13.04 1.74 2.89
CA ASN A 28 -11.79 1.44 3.62
C ASN A 28 -11.05 0.18 3.11
N LYS A 29 -11.72 -0.71 2.37
CA LYS A 29 -11.06 -1.95 1.86
C LYS A 29 -9.94 -1.63 0.87
N ASN A 30 -10.10 -0.61 0.03
CA ASN A 30 -9.09 -0.25 -0.97
C ASN A 30 -7.85 0.39 -0.33
N SER A 31 -8.03 1.26 0.67
CA SER A 31 -6.91 1.89 1.38
C SER A 31 -6.14 0.88 2.24
N GLU A 32 -6.82 -0.05 2.91
CA GLU A 32 -6.17 -1.14 3.64
C GLU A 32 -5.37 -2.08 2.72
N LEU A 33 -5.93 -2.46 1.56
CA LEU A 33 -5.23 -3.24 0.53
C LEU A 33 -3.93 -2.57 0.10
N LEU A 34 -4.02 -1.27 -0.21
CA LEU A 34 -2.86 -0.49 -0.63
C LEU A 34 -1.82 -0.44 0.49
N ASN A 35 -2.22 -0.13 1.72
CA ASN A 35 -1.31 -0.08 2.87
C ASN A 35 -0.57 -1.40 3.10
N VAL A 36 -1.24 -2.55 2.95
CA VAL A 36 -0.60 -3.86 3.07
C VAL A 36 0.45 -4.08 1.98
N ILE A 37 0.16 -3.70 0.73
CA ILE A 37 1.13 -3.80 -0.38
C ILE A 37 2.31 -2.86 -0.13
N TYR A 38 2.03 -1.60 0.22
CA TYR A 38 3.04 -0.59 0.53
C TYR A 38 3.98 -1.09 1.63
N ASN A 39 3.44 -1.53 2.76
CA ASN A 39 4.24 -2.03 3.89
C ASN A 39 5.07 -3.26 3.52
N LYS A 40 4.54 -4.15 2.67
CA LYS A 40 5.25 -5.36 2.25
C LYS A 40 6.42 -5.03 1.31
N VAL A 41 6.20 -4.12 0.36
CA VAL A 41 7.24 -3.65 -0.57
C VAL A 41 8.30 -2.85 0.17
N GLU A 42 7.89 -1.94 1.07
CA GLU A 42 8.78 -1.14 1.91
C GLU A 42 9.72 -2.04 2.73
N LYS A 43 9.17 -3.03 3.45
CA LYS A 43 9.97 -4.00 4.21
C LYS A 43 10.91 -4.81 3.32
N LYS A 44 10.49 -5.16 2.09
CA LYS A 44 11.34 -5.88 1.14
C LYS A 44 12.51 -5.00 0.68
N ILE A 45 12.26 -3.75 0.31
CA ILE A 45 13.30 -2.78 -0.08
C ILE A 45 14.31 -2.57 1.06
N ILE A 46 13.84 -2.30 2.28
CA ILE A 46 14.73 -2.10 3.43
C ILE A 46 15.57 -3.35 3.69
N LYS A 47 14.97 -4.55 3.62
CA LYS A 47 15.69 -5.82 3.81
C LYS A 47 16.73 -6.07 2.72
N LEU A 48 16.41 -5.75 1.47
CA LEU A 48 17.32 -5.88 0.32
C LEU A 48 18.51 -4.91 0.47
N LEU A 49 18.25 -3.65 0.80
CA LEU A 49 19.31 -2.66 1.04
C LEU A 49 20.16 -3.01 2.28
N LYS A 50 19.58 -3.61 3.33
CA LYS A 50 20.35 -4.13 4.48
C LYS A 50 21.28 -5.29 4.08
N LYS A 51 20.83 -6.19 3.22
CA LYS A 51 21.56 -7.41 2.85
C LYS A 51 22.64 -7.16 1.80
N ASN A 52 22.31 -6.40 0.76
CA ASN A 52 23.16 -6.22 -0.41
C ASN A 52 23.81 -4.82 -0.46
N GLY A 53 23.45 -3.92 0.46
CA GLY A 53 23.97 -2.55 0.50
C GLY A 53 23.35 -1.65 -0.56
N LYS A 54 24.20 -0.86 -1.23
CA LYS A 54 23.80 0.14 -2.23
C LYS A 54 23.27 -0.54 -3.50
N MET A 55 22.02 -0.26 -3.87
CA MET A 55 21.40 -0.77 -5.10
C MET A 55 20.96 0.34 -6.03
N SER A 56 20.95 0.04 -7.33
CA SER A 56 20.39 0.92 -8.37
C SER A 56 18.86 0.80 -8.47
N PHE A 57 18.21 1.82 -9.04
CA PHE A 57 16.76 1.77 -9.33
C PHE A 57 16.35 0.54 -10.15
N LYS A 58 17.19 0.10 -11.09
CA LYS A 58 16.90 -1.03 -11.98
C LYS A 58 16.89 -2.36 -11.22
N GLU A 59 17.83 -2.55 -10.29
CA GLU A 59 17.91 -3.77 -9.46
C GLU A 59 16.75 -3.83 -8.47
N LEU A 60 16.43 -2.70 -7.81
CA LEU A 60 15.28 -2.59 -6.94
C LEU A 60 13.98 -2.86 -7.70
N LYS A 61 13.83 -2.27 -8.90
CA LYS A 61 12.67 -2.52 -9.76
C LYS A 61 12.55 -4.00 -10.10
N TYR A 62 13.62 -4.67 -10.52
CA TYR A 62 13.59 -6.09 -10.89
C TYR A 62 13.19 -6.98 -9.70
N GLU A 63 13.70 -6.68 -8.51
CA GLU A 63 13.35 -7.40 -7.27
C GLU A 63 11.93 -7.14 -6.78
N ILE A 64 11.37 -5.95 -7.06
CA ILE A 64 9.99 -5.59 -6.69
C ILE A 64 9.00 -6.04 -7.78
N ASP A 65 9.46 -6.25 -9.01
CA ASP A 65 8.63 -6.72 -10.11
C ASP A 65 8.09 -8.11 -9.78
N GLY A 66 6.76 -8.24 -9.77
CA GLY A 66 6.07 -9.48 -9.37
C GLY A 66 5.71 -9.57 -7.88
N VAL A 67 5.98 -8.55 -7.05
CA VAL A 67 5.40 -8.48 -5.70
C VAL A 67 3.88 -8.27 -5.81
N LYS A 68 3.13 -9.37 -5.68
CA LYS A 68 1.67 -9.38 -5.59
C LYS A 68 1.26 -9.25 -4.13
N GLY A 69 0.39 -8.30 -3.81
CA GLY A 69 -0.33 -8.31 -2.53
C GLY A 69 -1.74 -8.84 -2.70
N SER A 70 -2.12 -9.71 -1.77
CA SER A 70 -3.49 -10.17 -1.58
C SER A 70 -3.82 -9.94 -0.12
N LEU A 71 -4.97 -9.35 0.18
CA LEU A 71 -5.50 -9.40 1.55
C LEU A 71 -5.80 -10.87 1.88
N PHE A 72 -5.43 -11.31 3.08
CA PHE A 72 -5.76 -12.66 3.57
C PHE A 72 -7.28 -12.88 3.73
N TRP A 73 -8.06 -11.80 3.82
CA TRP A 73 -9.51 -11.82 4.02
C TRP A 73 -10.33 -11.41 2.78
N SER A 74 -9.69 -11.19 1.62
CA SER A 74 -10.40 -10.79 0.39
C SER A 74 -9.85 -11.51 -0.85
N LYS A 75 -10.76 -12.06 -1.66
CA LYS A 75 -10.44 -12.61 -2.99
C LYS A 75 -10.05 -11.53 -4.01
N LYS A 76 -10.22 -10.23 -3.70
CA LYS A 76 -9.76 -9.12 -4.56
C LYS A 76 -8.23 -9.09 -4.58
N LYS A 77 -7.66 -9.38 -5.74
CA LYS A 77 -6.24 -9.23 -6.03
C LYS A 77 -6.02 -7.86 -6.67
N ILE A 78 -5.39 -6.92 -5.95
CA ILE A 78 -4.84 -5.72 -6.60
C ILE A 78 -3.50 -6.13 -7.19
N LYS A 79 -3.47 -6.28 -8.51
CA LYS A 79 -2.21 -6.43 -9.24
C LYS A 79 -1.67 -5.01 -9.42
N VAL A 80 -0.44 -4.76 -8.97
CA VAL A 80 0.27 -3.52 -9.29
C VAL A 80 0.34 -3.44 -10.82
N THR A 81 -0.50 -2.60 -11.43
CA THR A 81 -0.64 -2.49 -12.88
C THR A 81 0.59 -1.84 -13.52
N ASP A 82 1.35 -1.07 -12.74
CA ASP A 82 2.58 -0.42 -13.17
C ASP A 82 3.66 -0.46 -12.08
N SER A 83 4.46 -1.54 -12.06
CA SER A 83 5.54 -1.76 -11.08
C SER A 83 6.52 -0.58 -11.03
N LYS A 84 6.69 0.16 -12.13
CA LYS A 84 7.59 1.31 -12.21
C LYS A 84 7.06 2.49 -11.40
N VAL A 85 5.79 2.84 -11.58
CA VAL A 85 5.14 3.94 -10.87
C VAL A 85 5.04 3.63 -9.37
N PHE A 86 4.69 2.38 -9.03
CA PHE A 86 4.58 1.96 -7.63
C PHE A 86 5.93 1.96 -6.92
N THR A 87 6.98 1.41 -7.56
CA THR A 87 8.34 1.41 -7.00
C THR A 87 8.84 2.83 -6.78
N LYS A 88 8.57 3.73 -7.73
CA LYS A 88 8.92 5.16 -7.59
C LYS A 88 8.18 5.80 -6.42
N ALA A 89 6.87 5.59 -6.28
CA ALA A 89 6.09 6.12 -5.17
C ALA A 89 6.58 5.65 -3.79
N VAL A 90 6.96 4.36 -3.67
CA VAL A 90 7.53 3.81 -2.43
C VAL A 90 8.91 4.41 -2.14
N LEU A 91 9.77 4.55 -3.14
CA LEU A 91 11.09 5.18 -2.96
C LEU A 91 10.98 6.66 -2.59
N ASP A 92 10.08 7.41 -3.24
CA ASP A 92 9.84 8.81 -2.93
C ASP A 92 9.31 8.98 -1.50
N LYS A 93 8.44 8.05 -1.03
CA LYS A 93 7.99 8.01 0.37
C LYS A 93 9.17 7.76 1.33
N LEU A 94 9.97 6.72 1.06
CA LEU A 94 11.14 6.37 1.90
C LEU A 94 12.20 7.48 1.94
N LEU A 95 12.37 8.23 0.84
CA LEU A 95 13.24 9.41 0.78
C LEU A 95 12.68 10.55 1.64
N LYS A 96 11.37 10.83 1.55
CA LYS A 96 10.70 11.83 2.40
C LYS A 96 10.77 11.49 3.89
N GLU A 97 10.64 10.21 4.22
CA GLU A 97 10.76 9.70 5.60
C GLU A 97 12.23 9.61 6.08
N ASN A 98 13.20 10.03 5.26
CA ASN A 98 14.64 10.00 5.55
C ASN A 98 15.20 8.59 5.84
N LEU A 99 14.49 7.52 5.50
CA LEU A 99 14.92 6.14 5.73
C LEU A 99 15.99 5.68 4.73
N ILE A 100 15.99 6.25 3.53
CA ILE A 100 16.97 6.00 2.47
C ILE A 100 17.59 7.31 1.98
N VAL A 101 18.78 7.23 1.40
CA VAL A 101 19.48 8.35 0.77
C VAL A 101 19.67 8.01 -0.72
N LYS A 102 19.45 9.02 -1.56
CA LYS A 102 19.73 8.94 -2.99
C LYS A 102 21.13 9.45 -3.24
N GLU A 103 21.98 8.62 -3.82
CA GLU A 103 23.31 8.97 -4.29
C GLU A 103 23.34 8.95 -5.81
N SER A 104 23.59 10.11 -6.42
CA SER A 104 23.81 10.20 -7.85
C SER A 104 25.27 9.89 -8.16
N LYS A 105 25.54 8.82 -8.91
CA LYS A 105 26.89 8.50 -9.41
C LYS A 105 26.85 8.53 -10.93
N GLY A 106 27.14 9.71 -11.50
CA GLY A 106 27.10 9.95 -12.95
C GLY A 106 25.66 9.98 -13.49
N LYS A 107 25.35 9.18 -14.52
CA LYS A 107 23.99 9.05 -15.10
C LYS A 107 23.08 8.09 -14.33
N ASN A 108 23.59 7.42 -13.29
CA ASN A 108 22.87 6.39 -12.56
C ASN A 108 22.55 6.83 -11.13
N GLU A 109 21.31 6.56 -10.73
CA GLU A 109 20.81 6.83 -9.39
C GLU A 109 20.90 5.56 -8.54
N TYR A 110 21.50 5.71 -7.37
CA TYR A 110 21.65 4.64 -6.40
C TYR A 110 20.94 5.01 -5.10
N TYR A 111 20.42 4.00 -4.42
CA TYR A 111 19.71 4.12 -3.17
C TYR A 111 20.47 3.33 -2.12
N ASN A 112 20.68 3.93 -0.96
CA ASN A 112 21.26 3.28 0.20
C ASN A 112 20.40 3.56 1.43
N LEU A 113 20.46 2.71 2.45
CA LEU A 113 19.87 3.04 3.74
C LEU A 113 20.58 4.27 4.29
N ARG A 114 19.82 5.21 4.84
CA ARG A 114 20.42 6.22 5.68
C ARG A 114 21.00 5.49 6.88
N SER A 115 22.31 5.55 7.06
CA SER A 115 22.93 5.13 8.32
C SER A 115 22.38 6.05 9.39
N VAL A 116 21.35 5.59 10.11
CA VAL A 116 20.97 6.19 11.39
C VAL A 116 22.07 5.80 12.36
N ASN A 117 23.19 6.52 12.29
CA ASN A 117 24.08 6.67 13.42
C ASN A 117 23.36 7.59 14.39
N ASN A 118 22.64 6.99 15.33
CA ASN A 118 22.38 7.50 16.68
C ASN A 118 22.08 6.24 17.52
N VAL A 119 23.11 5.70 18.19
CA VAL A 119 23.36 5.85 19.64
C VAL A 119 22.40 4.98 20.44
#